data_AF-A0A2S5M1E4-F1
#
_entry.id   AF-A0A2S5M1E4-F1
#
_cell.length_a   1.000
_cell.length_b   1.000
_cell.length_c   1.000
_cell.angle_alpha   90.00
_cell.angle_beta   90.00
_cell.angle_gamma   90.00
#
_symmetry.space_group_name_H-M   'P 1'
#
loop_
_entity.id
_entity.type
_entity.pdbx_description
1 polymer ?
#
loop_
_entity_poly.entity_id
_entity_poly.type
_entity_poly.pdbx_seq_one_letter_code
_entity_poly.pdbx_strand_id
1 'polypeptide(L)'
;LASGNRAHLFGLNRVGLQRRGFAPERIERLRRAYGLLFVREARVLSDRIDCLSRDFADDADVAAIVEFLRAPSTRPLCAPRARAEP
;
A
#
# COMPACT_ATOMS: atom_id res chain seq x y z
N LEU A 1 -8.08 0.36 3.42
CA LEU A 1 -9.09 0.35 4.50
C LEU A 1 -8.39 0.68 5.79
N ALA A 2 -8.84 1.75 6.45
CA ALA A 2 -8.35 2.16 7.76
C ALA A 2 -9.55 2.26 8.70
N SER A 3 -9.43 1.75 9.93
CA SER A 3 -10.54 1.75 10.90
C SER A 3 -10.06 1.68 12.35
N GLY A 4 -10.94 1.99 13.32
CA GLY A 4 -10.68 1.92 14.76
C GLY A 4 -10.39 3.26 15.44
N ASN A 5 -10.50 3.28 16.78
CA ASN A 5 -10.14 4.43 17.60
C ASN A 5 -8.60 4.44 17.75
N ARG A 6 -7.95 5.31 16.97
CA ARG A 6 -6.60 5.16 16.39
C ARG A 6 -6.60 4.18 15.22
N ALA A 7 -6.75 4.73 14.02
CA ALA A 7 -6.91 3.95 12.82
C ALA A 7 -5.63 3.19 12.46
N HIS A 8 -5.80 1.95 12.02
CA HIS A 8 -4.74 1.14 11.42
C HIS A 8 -5.14 0.71 10.01
N LEU A 9 -4.14 0.45 9.15
CA LEU A 9 -4.39 -0.15 7.85
C LEU A 9 -4.73 -1.64 8.00
N PHE A 10 -5.86 -2.04 7.42
CA PHE A 10 -6.34 -3.43 7.39
C PHE A 10 -6.20 -4.09 6.02
N GLY A 11 -5.91 -3.32 4.97
CA GLY A 11 -5.81 -3.87 3.61
C GLY A 11 -6.27 -2.89 2.53
N LEU A 12 -6.24 -3.36 1.29
CA LEU A 12 -6.72 -2.63 0.12
C LEU A 12 -8.26 -2.54 0.11
N ASN A 13 -8.84 -1.41 -0.32
CA ASN A 13 -10.28 -1.27 -0.48
C ASN A 13 -10.76 -1.93 -1.78
N ARG A 14 -10.77 -3.28 -1.80
CA ARG A 14 -11.12 -4.07 -2.98
C ARG A 14 -12.54 -3.79 -3.49
N VAL A 15 -13.51 -3.70 -2.59
CA VAL A 15 -14.91 -3.39 -2.95
C VAL A 15 -15.01 -2.00 -3.58
N GLY A 16 -14.28 -1.00 -3.06
CA GLY A 16 -14.24 0.34 -3.63
C GLY A 16 -13.64 0.36 -5.04
N LEU A 17 -12.57 -0.42 -5.28
CA LEU A 17 -11.97 -0.54 -6.62
C LEU A 17 -12.92 -1.23 -7.60
N GLN A 18 -13.58 -2.31 -7.19
CA GLN A 18 -14.59 -3.02 -8.00
C GLN A 18 -15.75 -2.09 -8.39
N ARG A 19 -16.27 -1.31 -7.45
CA ARG A 19 -17.34 -0.33 -7.71
C ARG A 19 -16.93 0.77 -8.69
N ARG A 20 -15.63 1.07 -8.79
CA ARG A 20 -15.06 2.03 -9.75
C ARG A 20 -14.69 1.39 -11.09
N GLY A 21 -15.02 0.12 -11.31
CA GLY A 21 -14.80 -0.58 -12.58
C GLY A 21 -13.35 -1.01 -12.82
N PHE A 22 -12.53 -1.16 -11.78
CA PHE A 22 -11.18 -1.69 -11.94
C PHE A 22 -11.24 -3.16 -12.36
N ALA A 23 -10.49 -3.51 -13.40
CA ALA A 23 -10.35 -4.88 -13.87
C ALA A 23 -9.73 -5.79 -12.79
N PRO A 24 -10.12 -7.07 -12.69
CA PRO A 24 -9.60 -8.00 -11.68
C PRO A 24 -8.07 -8.07 -11.64
N GLU A 25 -7.41 -8.02 -12.80
CA GLU A 25 -5.95 -8.09 -12.94
C GLU A 25 -5.28 -6.85 -12.33
N ARG A 26 -5.89 -5.68 -12.55
CA ARG A 26 -5.44 -4.39 -12.01
C ARG A 26 -5.57 -4.35 -10.49
N ILE A 27 -6.68 -4.87 -9.97
CA ILE A 27 -6.89 -5.06 -8.52
C ILE A 27 -5.85 -6.02 -7.93
N GLU A 28 -5.53 -7.11 -8.63
CA GLU A 28 -4.56 -8.08 -8.17
C GLU A 28 -3.14 -7.52 -8.13
N ARG A 29 -2.74 -6.71 -9.12
CA ARG A 29 -1.47 -5.98 -9.07
C ARG A 29 -1.40 -5.03 -7.88
N LEU A 30 -2.46 -4.24 -7.66
CA LEU A 30 -2.56 -3.35 -6.49
C LEU A 30 -2.47 -4.12 -5.17
N ARG A 31 -3.05 -5.32 -5.11
CA ARG A 31 -2.98 -6.20 -3.94
C ARG A 31 -1.54 -6.67 -3.69
N ARG A 32 -0.82 -7.06 -4.74
CA ARG A 32 0.60 -7.46 -4.65
C ARG A 32 1.47 -6.29 -4.20
N ALA A 33 1.29 -5.11 -4.79
CA ALA A 33 2.00 -3.90 -4.42
C ALA A 33 1.78 -3.52 -2.95
N TYR A 34 0.51 -3.53 -2.49
CA TYR A 34 0.18 -3.32 -1.08
C TYR A 34 0.86 -4.36 -0.16
N GLY A 35 0.90 -5.61 -0.59
CA GLY A 35 1.64 -6.67 0.10
C GLY A 35 3.11 -6.29 0.28
N LEU A 36 3.83 -6.01 -0.80
CA LEU A 36 5.25 -5.67 -0.76
C LEU A 36 5.57 -4.46 0.14
N LEU A 37 4.70 -3.44 0.15
CA LEU A 37 4.86 -2.27 1.01
C LEU A 37 4.75 -2.57 2.51
N PHE A 38 3.96 -3.58 2.89
CA PHE A 38 3.54 -3.79 4.28
C PHE A 38 3.79 -5.22 4.79
N VAL A 39 4.46 -6.08 4.01
CA VAL A 39 4.95 -7.39 4.46
C VAL A 39 5.95 -7.19 5.61
N ARG A 40 5.98 -8.17 6.53
CA ARG A 40 6.94 -8.26 7.64
C ARG A 40 8.35 -8.50 7.09
N GLU A 41 8.99 -7.45 6.60
CA GLU A 41 10.41 -7.43 6.29
C GLU A 41 11.14 -6.54 7.30
N ALA A 42 12.41 -6.85 7.58
CA ALA A 42 13.29 -6.04 8.42
C ALA A 42 13.70 -4.70 7.78
N ARG A 43 13.30 -4.47 6.51
CA ARG A 43 13.63 -3.26 5.75
C ARG A 43 12.73 -2.09 6.13
N VAL A 44 13.31 -0.89 6.08
CA VAL A 44 12.57 0.36 6.30
C VAL A 44 11.56 0.60 5.18
N LEU A 45 10.53 1.42 5.45
CA LEU A 45 9.47 1.70 4.48
C LEU A 45 10.00 2.37 3.20
N SER A 46 11.01 3.24 3.29
CA SER A 46 11.64 3.90 2.15
C SER A 46 12.19 2.90 1.14
N ASP A 47 12.94 1.90 1.60
CA ASP A 47 13.56 0.89 0.73
C ASP A 47 12.48 0.09 -0.02
N ARG A 48 11.37 -0.20 0.65
CA ARG A 48 10.24 -0.91 0.04
C ARG A 48 9.52 -0.06 -0.98
N ILE A 49 9.36 1.25 -0.73
CA ILE A 49 8.83 2.19 -1.73
C ILE A 49 9.75 2.23 -2.97
N ASP A 50 11.06 2.23 -2.77
CA ASP A 50 12.03 2.24 -3.86
C ASP A 50 11.99 0.94 -4.67
N CYS A 51 11.94 -0.23 -4.01
CA CYS A 51 11.73 -1.51 -4.69
C CYS A 51 10.42 -1.50 -5.49
N LEU A 52 9.31 -1.06 -4.88
CA LEU A 52 8.02 -1.01 -5.54
C LEU A 52 8.05 -0.11 -6.80
N SER A 53 8.75 1.03 -6.72
CA SER A 53 8.89 1.94 -7.85
C SER A 53 9.65 1.34 -9.04
N ARG A 54 10.55 0.38 -8.77
CA ARG A 54 11.30 -0.34 -9.81
C ARG A 54 10.51 -1.52 -10.36
N ASP A 55 9.93 -2.33 -9.48
CA ASP A 55 9.25 -3.59 -9.84
C ASP A 55 7.93 -3.36 -10.59
N PHE A 56 7.32 -2.18 -10.44
CA PHE A 56 6.05 -1.80 -11.05
C PHE A 56 6.16 -0.50 -11.87
N ALA A 57 7.32 -0.24 -12.48
CA ALA A 57 7.57 0.99 -13.24
C ALA A 57 6.52 1.27 -14.34
N ASP A 58 5.97 0.21 -14.95
CA ASP A 58 4.97 0.30 -16.03
C ASP A 58 3.51 0.30 -15.51
N ASP A 59 3.29 0.27 -14.20
CA ASP A 59 1.95 0.25 -13.61
C ASP A 59 1.55 1.63 -13.06
N ALA A 60 0.67 2.31 -13.79
CA ALA A 60 0.24 3.67 -13.46
C ALA A 60 -0.45 3.77 -12.07
N ASP A 61 -1.13 2.72 -11.61
CA ASP A 61 -1.77 2.77 -10.29
C ASP A 61 -0.75 2.65 -9.16
N VAL A 62 0.24 1.79 -9.35
CA VAL A 62 1.32 1.64 -8.38
C VAL A 62 2.20 2.89 -8.37
N ALA A 63 2.46 3.50 -9.53
CA ALA A 63 3.14 4.78 -9.63
C ALA A 63 2.42 5.87 -8.81
N ALA A 64 1.09 5.96 -8.91
CA ALA A 64 0.30 6.90 -8.12
C ALA A 64 0.39 6.64 -6.61
N ILE A 65 0.49 5.37 -6.18
CA ILE A 65 0.73 5.03 -4.77
C ILE A 65 2.12 5.48 -4.32
N VAL A 66 3.16 5.22 -5.12
CA VAL A 66 4.54 5.63 -4.82
C VAL A 66 4.65 7.14 -4.71
N GLU A 67 4.03 7.88 -5.64
CA GLU A 67 3.98 9.33 -5.62
C GLU A 67 3.33 9.85 -4.34
N PHE A 68 2.17 9.31 -3.97
CA PHE A 68 1.48 9.66 -2.72
C PHE A 68 2.36 9.41 -1.48
N LEU A 69 3.09 8.29 -1.44
CA LEU A 69 3.94 7.94 -0.30
C LEU A 69 5.19 8.81 -0.21
N ARG A 70 5.71 9.33 -1.33
CA ARG A 70 6.88 10.21 -1.38
C ARG A 70 6.53 11.69 -1.20
N ALA A 71 5.25 12.06 -1.39
CA ALA A 71 4.82 13.44 -1.23
C ALA A 71 5.11 13.94 0.20
N PRO A 72 5.60 15.19 0.36
CA PRO A 72 5.84 15.77 1.67
C PRO A 72 4.53 15.86 2.46
N SER A 73 4.57 15.43 3.72
CA SER A 73 3.40 15.43 4.61
C SER A 73 3.81 15.88 6.02
N THR A 74 2.95 16.67 6.65
CA THR A 74 3.09 17.07 8.07
C THR A 74 2.56 15.99 9.03
N ARG A 75 1.92 14.94 8.51
CA ARG A 75 1.34 13.85 9.29
C ARG A 75 1.99 12.51 8.94
N PRO A 76 2.25 11.65 9.93
CA PRO A 76 2.76 10.31 9.67
C PRO A 76 1.72 9.47 8.93
N LEU A 77 2.21 8.55 8.09
CA LEU A 77 1.36 7.59 7.41
C LEU A 77 0.71 6.63 8.41
N CYS A 78 -0.58 6.34 8.19
CA CYS A 78 -1.24 5.25 8.89
C CYS A 78 -0.58 3.93 8.47
N ALA A 79 -0.08 3.17 9.44
CA ALA A 79 0.56 1.89 9.21
C ALA A 79 -0.37 0.72 9.62
N PRO A 80 -0.15 -0.49 9.09
CA PRO A 80 -0.76 -1.69 9.64
C PRO A 80 -0.38 -1.85 11.11
N ARG A 81 -1.21 -2.55 11.89
CA ARG A 81 -0.78 -2.95 13.23
C ARG A 81 0.49 -3.79 13.10
N ALA A 82 1.50 -3.47 13.90
CA ALA A 82 2.55 -4.41 14.20
C ALA A 82 1.86 -5.65 14.76
N ARG A 83 1.84 -6.74 13.99
CA ARG A 83 1.32 -8.02 14.46
C ARG A 83 2.21 -8.39 15.65
N ALA A 84 1.62 -8.49 16.85
CA ALA A 84 2.33 -8.94 18.04
C ALA A 84 3.09 -10.23 17.68
N GLU A 85 4.36 -10.29 18.06
CA GLU A 85 5.12 -11.54 17.99
C GLU A 85 4.36 -12.60 18.79
N PRO A 86 4.29 -13.85 18.29
CA PRO A 86 3.75 -14.96 19.07
C PRO A 86 4.55 -15.19 20.36
#